data_AF-A0A1I7ZPW7-F1
#
_entry.id   AF-A0A1I7ZPW7-F1
#
_cell.length_a   1.000
_cell.length_b   1.000
_cell.length_c   1.000
_cell.angle_alpha   90.00
_cell.angle_beta   90.00
_cell.angle_gamma   90.00
#
_symmetry.space_group_name_H-M   'P 1'
#
loop_
_entity.id
_entity.type
_entity.pdbx_description
1 polymer ?
#
loop_
_entity_poly.entity_id
_entity_poly.type
_entity_poly.pdbx_seq_one_letter_code
_entity_poly.pdbx_strand_id
1 'polypeptide(L)'
;MIQSDTLWRKNLFEVIDPKKLLAQGQNVIFDQEGESGLLFNMIAGGYFYVAPGLKSQKFFRNLATTLKIYYLTDNNVMSRMCLLHFEGNKCAFIPYRTMTNWRWQATERTFVPEFLQYDGGSSSESKLQKLQRIGGDFVEEASLAPGSVARCNGAKSRHPEKAISADVLLRRNQHARNRLNASISFLHSISEFLFARFPFLGKFLISNVFTYYAYYLVI
;
A
#
# COMPACT_ATOMS: atom_id res chain seq x y z
N MET A 1 18.64 2.47 -4.94
CA MET A 1 17.48 1.58 -4.81
C MET A 1 17.46 0.72 -6.07
N ILE A 2 17.86 -0.55 -6.00
CA ILE A 2 18.21 -1.38 -7.18
C ILE A 2 17.02 -2.20 -7.73
N GLN A 3 15.89 -2.24 -7.02
CA GLN A 3 14.70 -2.98 -7.45
C GLN A 3 13.43 -2.17 -7.20
N SER A 4 12.48 -2.24 -8.13
CA SER A 4 11.21 -1.51 -8.03
C SER A 4 10.37 -2.04 -6.88
N ASP A 5 9.72 -1.11 -6.18
CA ASP A 5 8.78 -1.38 -5.09
C ASP A 5 7.50 -2.05 -5.59
N THR A 6 7.27 -2.03 -6.90
CA THR A 6 6.08 -2.57 -7.53
C THR A 6 6.44 -3.52 -8.65
N LEU A 7 5.74 -4.64 -8.72
CA LEU A 7 5.67 -5.48 -9.92
C LEU A 7 4.38 -5.17 -10.67
N TRP A 8 4.52 -4.88 -11.95
CA TRP A 8 3.40 -4.58 -12.86
C TRP A 8 3.16 -5.80 -13.74
N ARG A 9 1.99 -6.41 -13.61
CA ARG A 9 1.60 -7.61 -14.38
C ARG A 9 0.68 -7.28 -15.56
N LYS A 10 0.16 -6.06 -15.61
CA LYS A 10 -0.64 -5.51 -16.71
C LYS A 10 -0.27 -4.05 -16.94
N ASN A 11 -0.68 -3.52 -18.09
CA ASN A 11 -0.56 -2.09 -18.38
C ASN A 11 -1.53 -1.28 -17.50
N LEU A 12 -1.02 -0.25 -16.82
CA LEU A 12 -1.81 0.64 -15.96
C LEU A 12 -3.01 1.25 -16.68
N PHE A 13 -2.81 1.67 -17.94
CA PHE A 13 -3.84 2.36 -18.73
C PHE A 13 -4.94 1.43 -19.26
N GLU A 14 -4.71 0.12 -19.25
CA GLU A 14 -5.72 -0.87 -19.64
C GLU A 14 -6.63 -1.26 -18.46
N VAL A 15 -6.11 -1.12 -17.23
CA VAL A 15 -6.77 -1.61 -16.02
C VAL A 15 -7.45 -0.48 -15.24
N ILE A 16 -6.89 0.73 -15.31
CA ILE A 16 -7.37 1.89 -14.55
C ILE A 16 -7.75 3.00 -15.52
N ASP A 17 -9.01 3.39 -15.49
CA ASP A 17 -9.53 4.55 -16.21
C ASP A 17 -9.86 5.67 -15.21
N PRO A 18 -9.00 6.71 -15.10
CA PRO A 18 -9.23 7.82 -14.20
C PRO A 18 -10.53 8.56 -14.49
N LYS A 19 -10.99 8.61 -15.75
CA LYS A 19 -12.23 9.32 -16.10
C LYS A 19 -13.44 8.65 -15.46
N LYS A 20 -13.47 7.31 -15.44
CA LYS A 20 -14.54 6.54 -14.77
C LYS A 20 -14.50 6.72 -13.26
N LEU A 21 -13.32 6.64 -12.65
CA LEU A 21 -13.17 6.78 -11.20
C LEU A 21 -13.49 8.20 -10.69
N LEU A 22 -13.32 9.21 -11.55
CA LEU A 22 -13.62 10.62 -11.23
C LEU A 22 -15.01 11.09 -11.69
N ALA A 23 -15.82 10.22 -12.28
CA ALA A 23 -17.07 10.59 -12.94
C ALA A 23 -18.11 11.24 -12.00
N GLN A 24 -18.01 11.03 -10.69
CA GLN A 24 -18.95 11.55 -9.69
C GLN A 24 -18.41 12.79 -8.94
N GLY A 25 -17.48 13.51 -9.57
CA GLY A 25 -16.92 14.75 -9.04
C GLY A 25 -15.83 14.54 -7.99
N GLN A 26 -15.25 13.34 -7.92
CA GLN A 26 -13.97 13.11 -7.26
C GLN A 26 -12.86 13.88 -7.96
N ASN A 27 -11.79 14.18 -7.23
CA ASN A 27 -10.63 14.90 -7.77
C ASN A 27 -9.30 14.28 -7.36
N VAL A 28 -9.33 13.21 -6.56
CA VAL A 28 -8.16 12.41 -6.22
C VAL A 28 -8.55 10.93 -6.22
N ILE A 29 -7.68 10.08 -6.73
CA ILE A 29 -7.79 8.63 -6.71
C ILE A 29 -6.63 8.11 -5.86
N PHE A 30 -6.91 7.20 -4.92
CA PHE A 30 -5.90 6.54 -4.09
C PHE A 30 -5.98 5.02 -4.20
N ASP A 31 -4.90 4.33 -3.88
CA ASP A 31 -4.94 2.91 -3.55
C ASP A 31 -5.58 2.67 -2.16
N GLN A 32 -6.14 1.47 -1.97
CA GLN A 32 -6.73 1.07 -0.70
C GLN A 32 -5.69 0.42 0.22
N GLU A 33 -5.84 0.65 1.53
CA GLU A 33 -5.04 -0.01 2.57
C GLU A 33 -5.40 -1.51 2.66
N GLY A 34 -6.67 -1.89 2.44
CA GLY A 34 -7.12 -3.28 2.45
C GLY A 34 -8.44 -3.54 1.71
N GLU A 35 -8.82 -4.82 1.62
CA GLU A 35 -9.99 -5.27 0.85
C GLU A 35 -11.32 -5.14 1.60
N SER A 36 -11.30 -5.08 2.94
CA SER A 36 -12.49 -5.16 3.77
C SER A 36 -12.30 -4.42 5.09
N GLY A 37 -13.39 -4.28 5.85
CA GLY A 37 -13.36 -3.71 7.19
C GLY A 37 -13.02 -2.22 7.18
N LEU A 38 -12.33 -1.76 8.21
CA LEU A 38 -11.92 -0.37 8.32
C LEU A 38 -10.89 -0.01 7.24
N LEU A 39 -9.97 -0.92 6.93
CA LEU A 39 -8.90 -0.73 5.93
C LEU A 39 -9.45 -0.48 4.52
N PHE A 40 -10.66 -0.94 4.20
CA PHE A 40 -11.30 -0.65 2.90
C PHE A 40 -11.51 0.85 2.66
N ASN A 41 -11.73 1.62 3.73
CA ASN A 41 -11.93 3.07 3.67
C ASN A 41 -10.65 3.87 3.96
N MET A 42 -9.51 3.18 4.06
CA MET A 42 -8.21 3.79 4.32
C MET A 42 -7.33 3.75 3.06
N ILE A 43 -6.42 4.71 3.00
CA ILE A 43 -5.46 4.91 1.92
C ILE A 43 -4.15 4.26 2.31
N ALA A 44 -3.55 3.49 1.39
CA ALA A 44 -2.19 2.99 1.58
C ALA A 44 -1.15 4.06 1.24
N GLY A 45 -1.40 4.86 0.20
CA GLY A 45 -0.60 6.02 -0.18
C GLY A 45 0.56 5.68 -1.12
N GLY A 46 0.68 4.43 -1.57
CA GLY A 46 1.73 4.00 -2.51
C GLY A 46 1.47 4.49 -3.93
N TYR A 47 0.19 4.61 -4.30
CA TYR A 47 -0.22 5.10 -5.62
C TYR A 47 -1.39 6.07 -5.52
N PHE A 48 -1.33 7.12 -6.32
CA PHE A 48 -2.42 8.06 -6.43
C PHE A 48 -2.44 8.75 -7.79
N TYR A 49 -3.63 9.19 -8.19
CA TYR A 49 -3.83 10.10 -9.31
C TYR A 49 -4.56 11.35 -8.80
N VAL A 50 -4.07 12.52 -9.20
CA VAL A 50 -4.61 13.80 -8.72
C VAL A 50 -5.06 14.61 -9.92
N ALA A 51 -6.36 14.95 -9.96
CA ALA A 51 -6.84 15.92 -10.91
C ALA A 51 -6.28 17.30 -10.54
N PRO A 52 -5.65 18.04 -11.47
CA PRO A 52 -5.10 19.35 -11.18
C PRO A 52 -6.23 20.33 -10.84
N GLY A 53 -6.04 21.11 -9.77
CA GLY A 53 -7.02 22.11 -9.35
C GLY A 53 -6.78 22.65 -7.95
N LEU A 54 -7.49 23.72 -7.60
CA LEU A 54 -7.32 24.41 -6.32
C LEU A 54 -7.61 23.49 -5.12
N LYS A 55 -8.62 22.63 -5.21
CA LYS A 55 -8.97 21.65 -4.16
C LYS A 55 -7.81 20.71 -3.86
N SER A 56 -7.24 20.10 -4.90
CA SER A 56 -6.12 19.19 -4.79
C SER A 56 -4.86 19.90 -4.27
N GLN A 57 -4.58 21.12 -4.72
CA GLN A 57 -3.46 21.91 -4.17
C GLN A 57 -3.62 22.17 -2.67
N LYS A 58 -4.82 22.57 -2.22
CA LYS A 58 -5.12 22.76 -0.80
C LYS A 58 -4.98 21.46 0.00
N PHE A 59 -5.41 20.34 -0.57
CA PHE A 59 -5.26 19.01 0.03
C PHE A 59 -3.78 18.70 0.33
N PHE A 60 -2.91 18.75 -0.67
CA PHE A 60 -1.49 18.41 -0.46
C PHE A 60 -0.71 19.45 0.33
N ARG A 61 -1.08 20.74 0.26
CA ARG A 61 -0.50 21.76 1.14
C ARG A 61 -0.82 21.49 2.61
N ASN A 62 -2.08 21.18 2.93
CA ASN A 62 -2.47 20.84 4.29
C ASN A 62 -1.78 19.56 4.78
N LEU A 63 -1.67 18.54 3.92
CA LEU A 63 -0.90 17.32 4.22
C LEU A 63 0.55 17.67 4.60
N ALA A 64 1.25 18.42 3.76
CA ALA A 64 2.63 18.82 3.99
C ALA A 64 2.81 19.64 5.29
N THR A 65 1.93 20.61 5.54
CA THR A 65 1.94 21.39 6.78
C THR A 65 1.69 20.52 8.00
N THR A 66 0.74 19.57 7.92
CA THR A 66 0.41 18.65 9.02
C THR A 66 1.60 17.78 9.39
N LEU A 67 2.24 17.15 8.39
CA LEU A 67 3.40 16.27 8.60
C LEU A 67 4.65 17.00 9.09
N LYS A 68 4.75 18.31 8.85
CA LYS A 68 5.82 19.15 9.39
C LYS A 68 5.67 19.40 10.91
N ILE A 69 4.44 19.39 11.42
CA ILE A 69 4.14 19.74 12.81
C ILE A 69 3.99 18.50 13.68
N TYR A 70 3.38 17.44 13.14
CA TYR A 70 3.06 16.23 13.90
C TYR A 70 3.80 15.03 13.34
N TYR A 71 4.23 14.13 14.24
CA TYR A 71 4.78 12.83 13.87
C TYR A 71 3.65 11.87 13.48
N LEU A 72 3.15 12.02 12.25
CA LEU A 72 2.07 11.22 11.66
C LEU A 72 2.55 10.56 10.38
N THR A 73 1.86 9.52 9.94
CA THR A 73 2.05 8.97 8.60
C THR A 73 1.14 9.68 7.60
N ASP A 74 1.66 9.91 6.40
CA ASP A 74 0.96 10.59 5.32
C ASP A 74 -0.35 9.89 4.93
N ASN A 75 -0.33 8.57 4.78
CA ASN A 75 -1.47 7.74 4.41
C ASN A 75 -2.66 7.87 5.37
N ASN A 76 -2.39 7.94 6.68
CA ASN A 76 -3.42 8.13 7.70
C ASN A 76 -4.01 9.54 7.68
N VAL A 77 -3.17 10.57 7.50
CA VAL A 77 -3.64 11.96 7.35
C VAL A 77 -4.48 12.11 6.07
N MET A 78 -4.02 11.54 4.95
CA MET A 78 -4.77 11.52 3.69
C MET A 78 -6.11 10.80 3.86
N SER A 79 -6.14 9.66 4.55
CA SER A 79 -7.38 8.89 4.82
C SER A 79 -8.41 9.74 5.55
N ARG A 80 -7.98 10.45 6.60
CA ARG A 80 -8.82 11.40 7.33
C ARG A 80 -9.31 12.54 6.44
N MET A 81 -8.42 13.15 5.66
CA MET A 81 -8.79 14.28 4.79
C MET A 81 -9.80 13.88 3.72
N CYS A 82 -9.64 12.69 3.13
CA CYS A 82 -10.61 12.12 2.20
C CYS A 82 -11.95 11.82 2.87
N LEU A 83 -11.95 11.17 4.03
CA LEU A 83 -13.16 10.83 4.77
C LEU A 83 -13.96 12.07 5.21
N LEU A 84 -13.27 13.15 5.55
CA LEU A 84 -13.88 14.41 5.98
C LEU A 84 -14.21 15.36 4.82
N HIS A 85 -13.94 14.96 3.57
CA HIS A 85 -14.03 15.82 2.39
C HIS A 85 -13.35 17.19 2.59
N PHE A 86 -12.14 17.19 3.15
CA PHE A 86 -11.40 18.41 3.48
C PHE A 86 -11.35 19.36 2.27
N GLU A 87 -11.73 20.63 2.46
CA GLU A 87 -11.79 21.64 1.37
C GLU A 87 -12.63 21.19 0.15
N GLY A 88 -13.64 20.34 0.38
CA GLY A 88 -14.51 19.81 -0.66
C GLY A 88 -13.82 18.83 -1.61
N ASN A 89 -12.68 18.25 -1.20
CA ASN A 89 -12.03 17.16 -1.92
C ASN A 89 -12.85 15.88 -1.78
N LYS A 90 -13.09 15.19 -2.89
CA LYS A 90 -13.76 13.89 -2.92
C LYS A 90 -12.79 12.87 -3.49
N CYS A 91 -12.65 11.74 -2.81
CA CYS A 91 -11.67 10.72 -3.16
C CYS A 91 -12.36 9.50 -3.78
N ALA A 92 -11.73 8.94 -4.80
CA ALA A 92 -12.04 7.63 -5.35
C ALA A 92 -10.93 6.64 -4.99
N PHE A 93 -11.23 5.36 -5.11
CA PHE A 93 -10.30 4.30 -4.72
C PHE A 93 -10.08 3.30 -5.84
N ILE A 94 -8.82 2.94 -6.07
CA ILE A 94 -8.43 1.79 -6.89
C ILE A 94 -8.69 0.55 -6.03
N PRO A 95 -9.46 -0.44 -6.52
CA PRO A 95 -9.75 -1.63 -5.76
C PRO A 95 -8.48 -2.33 -5.28
N TYR A 96 -8.45 -2.75 -4.02
CA TYR A 96 -7.31 -3.46 -3.43
C TYR A 96 -6.89 -4.69 -4.25
N ARG A 97 -7.86 -5.40 -4.86
CA ARG A 97 -7.57 -6.56 -5.73
C ARG A 97 -6.76 -6.20 -6.98
N THR A 98 -6.90 -4.97 -7.44
CA THR A 98 -6.19 -4.45 -8.61
C THR A 98 -4.80 -3.95 -8.24
N MET A 99 -4.72 -3.16 -7.17
CA MET A 99 -3.50 -2.51 -6.74
C MET A 99 -3.32 -2.71 -5.24
N THR A 100 -2.36 -3.55 -4.89
CA THR A 100 -2.10 -3.90 -3.49
C THR A 100 -0.89 -3.16 -2.94
N ASN A 101 -0.85 -3.06 -1.62
CA ASN A 101 0.25 -2.48 -0.86
C ASN A 101 1.02 -3.55 -0.06
N TRP A 102 1.92 -3.10 0.82
CA TRP A 102 2.78 -3.91 1.70
C TRP A 102 2.02 -4.92 2.60
N ARG A 103 0.73 -4.74 2.83
CA ARG A 103 -0.12 -5.67 3.61
C ARG A 103 -0.51 -6.91 2.84
N TRP A 104 -0.34 -6.93 1.51
CA TRP A 104 -0.70 -8.10 0.74
C TRP A 104 0.27 -9.24 1.03
N GLN A 105 -0.26 -10.31 1.60
CA GLN A 105 0.47 -11.53 1.87
C GLN A 105 -0.11 -12.63 1.00
N ALA A 106 0.76 -13.22 0.21
CA ALA A 106 0.42 -14.22 -0.78
C ALA A 106 -0.17 -15.51 -0.15
N THR A 107 0.10 -15.73 1.15
CA THR A 107 -0.36 -16.86 1.96
C THR A 107 -1.80 -16.77 2.45
N GLU A 108 -2.43 -15.58 2.37
CA GLU A 108 -3.76 -15.30 2.92
C GLU A 108 -4.83 -15.07 1.84
N ARG A 109 -4.48 -15.11 0.55
CA ARG A 109 -5.35 -14.69 -0.56
C ARG A 109 -5.42 -15.74 -1.66
N THR A 110 -6.52 -15.76 -2.40
CA THR A 110 -6.79 -16.67 -3.54
C THR A 110 -6.55 -16.02 -4.90
N PHE A 111 -6.00 -14.80 -4.93
CA PHE A 111 -5.80 -14.02 -6.15
C PHE A 111 -4.40 -13.41 -6.20
N VAL A 112 -3.91 -13.13 -7.40
CA VAL A 112 -2.68 -12.35 -7.63
C VAL A 112 -3.08 -11.02 -8.25
N PRO A 113 -2.75 -9.87 -7.63
CA PRO A 113 -3.15 -8.54 -8.12
C PRO A 113 -2.44 -8.17 -9.42
N GLU A 114 -3.00 -7.24 -10.19
CA GLU A 114 -2.32 -6.66 -11.36
C GLU A 114 -1.07 -5.86 -10.98
N PHE A 115 -1.15 -5.09 -9.89
CA PHE A 115 -0.04 -4.27 -9.38
C PHE A 115 0.28 -4.67 -7.95
N LEU A 116 1.49 -5.18 -7.76
CA LEU A 116 1.90 -5.79 -6.51
C LEU A 116 3.04 -4.99 -5.89
N GLN A 117 2.75 -4.28 -4.80
CA GLN A 117 3.78 -3.55 -4.06
C GLN A 117 4.46 -4.43 -3.00
N TYR A 118 5.79 -4.42 -3.03
CA TYR A 118 6.69 -4.98 -2.04
C TYR A 118 7.40 -3.85 -1.30
N ASP A 119 6.84 -3.46 -0.17
CA ASP A 119 7.51 -2.57 0.77
C ASP A 119 7.73 -3.31 2.08
N GLY A 120 8.99 -3.69 2.32
CA GLY A 120 9.56 -4.14 3.59
C GLY A 120 9.02 -5.43 4.22
N GLY A 121 7.71 -5.69 4.22
CA GLY A 121 7.01 -6.74 4.94
C GLY A 121 7.29 -6.74 6.46
N SER A 122 6.56 -7.55 7.20
CA SER A 122 6.69 -7.62 8.67
C SER A 122 7.83 -8.52 9.19
N SER A 123 8.72 -9.00 8.31
CA SER A 123 9.77 -9.99 8.63
C SER A 123 11.18 -9.40 8.50
N SER A 124 12.14 -10.00 9.20
CA SER A 124 13.57 -9.63 9.22
C SER A 124 14.32 -9.93 7.92
N GLU A 125 13.65 -10.53 6.94
CA GLU A 125 14.22 -10.88 5.64
C GLU A 125 14.36 -9.64 4.74
N SER A 126 15.43 -9.58 3.94
CA SER A 126 15.65 -8.46 3.03
C SER A 126 14.58 -8.43 1.92
N LYS A 127 14.26 -7.23 1.43
CA LYS A 127 13.30 -7.05 0.33
C LYS A 127 13.66 -7.86 -0.91
N LEU A 128 14.95 -7.94 -1.24
CA LEU A 128 15.46 -8.72 -2.36
C LEU A 128 15.18 -10.22 -2.19
N GLN A 129 15.44 -10.77 -1.00
CA GLN A 129 15.20 -12.19 -0.71
C GLN A 129 13.71 -12.55 -0.82
N LYS A 130 12.80 -11.67 -0.36
CA LYS A 130 11.35 -11.86 -0.53
C LYS A 130 10.95 -11.89 -1.99
N LEU A 131 11.50 -10.98 -2.79
CA LEU A 131 11.24 -10.90 -4.23
C LEU A 131 11.79 -12.13 -4.96
N GLN A 132 12.97 -12.65 -4.59
CA GLN A 132 13.50 -13.88 -5.20
C GLN A 132 12.65 -15.10 -4.89
N ARG A 133 12.14 -15.26 -3.65
CA ARG A 133 11.30 -16.41 -3.27
C ARG A 133 10.05 -16.55 -4.12
N ILE A 134 9.48 -15.41 -4.52
CA ILE A 134 8.30 -15.38 -5.37
C ILE A 134 8.65 -15.43 -6.86
N GLY A 135 9.93 -15.53 -7.22
CA GLY A 135 10.40 -15.56 -8.62
C GLY A 135 10.72 -14.20 -9.24
N GLY A 136 10.72 -13.12 -8.46
CA GLY A 136 11.12 -11.75 -8.84
C GLY A 136 12.62 -11.48 -8.70
N ASP A 137 13.47 -12.47 -9.03
CA ASP A 137 14.93 -12.41 -9.10
C ASP A 137 15.40 -11.81 -10.44
N PHE A 138 15.11 -10.53 -10.66
CA PHE A 138 15.55 -9.80 -11.85
C PHE A 138 17.04 -9.43 -11.82
N VAL A 139 17.69 -9.58 -10.66
CA VAL A 139 19.11 -9.32 -10.42
C VAL A 139 19.73 -10.53 -9.73
N GLU A 140 20.91 -10.93 -10.19
CA GLU A 140 21.71 -11.99 -9.55
C GLU A 140 22.30 -11.44 -8.25
N GLU A 141 21.86 -11.92 -7.08
CA GLU A 141 22.33 -11.39 -5.78
C GLU A 141 23.83 -11.57 -5.58
N ALA A 142 24.41 -12.66 -6.10
CA ALA A 142 25.86 -12.88 -6.09
C ALA A 142 26.65 -11.77 -6.83
N SER A 143 26.00 -11.02 -7.73
CA SER A 143 26.62 -9.90 -8.45
C SER A 143 26.60 -8.57 -7.69
N LEU A 144 25.92 -8.50 -6.53
CA LEU A 144 25.76 -7.28 -5.73
C LEU A 144 26.94 -7.00 -4.78
N ALA A 145 28.07 -7.67 -4.97
CA ALA A 145 29.25 -7.47 -4.13
C ALA A 145 29.80 -6.02 -4.25
N PRO A 146 30.38 -5.44 -3.19
CA PRO A 146 30.97 -4.11 -3.24
C PRO A 146 32.00 -3.99 -4.38
N GLY A 147 31.88 -2.94 -5.20
CA GLY A 147 32.76 -2.71 -6.35
C GLY A 147 32.44 -3.54 -7.60
N SER A 148 31.40 -4.38 -7.56
CA SER A 148 30.93 -5.14 -8.73
C SER A 148 29.76 -4.44 -9.44
N VAL A 149 29.64 -4.68 -10.74
CA VAL A 149 28.47 -4.26 -11.52
C VAL A 149 27.38 -5.32 -11.38
N ALA A 150 26.20 -4.90 -10.93
CA ALA A 150 25.03 -5.77 -10.81
C ALA A 150 24.66 -6.39 -12.17
N ARG A 151 24.38 -7.69 -12.19
CA ARG A 151 23.96 -8.44 -13.37
C ARG A 151 22.47 -8.75 -13.32
N CYS A 152 21.79 -8.47 -14.42
CA CYS A 152 20.38 -8.78 -14.58
C CYS A 152 20.18 -10.26 -14.94
N ASN A 153 19.14 -10.88 -14.40
CA ASN A 153 18.67 -12.19 -14.87
C ASN A 153 18.00 -12.01 -16.25
N GLY A 154 18.80 -12.13 -17.32
CA GLY A 154 18.36 -11.83 -18.68
C GLY A 154 17.17 -12.67 -19.17
N ALA A 155 16.96 -13.87 -18.64
CA ALA A 155 15.82 -14.71 -19.01
C ALA A 155 14.52 -14.16 -18.42
N LYS A 156 14.51 -13.79 -17.14
CA LYS A 156 13.32 -13.26 -16.45
C LYS A 156 13.02 -11.82 -16.83
N SER A 157 14.04 -11.01 -17.09
CA SER A 157 13.86 -9.62 -17.51
C SER A 157 13.26 -9.47 -18.91
N ARG A 158 13.40 -10.49 -19.78
CA ARG A 158 12.78 -10.48 -21.12
C ARG A 158 11.29 -10.84 -21.12
N HIS A 159 10.84 -11.56 -20.08
CA HIS A 159 9.45 -12.01 -19.91
C HIS A 159 8.97 -11.77 -18.47
N PRO A 160 8.91 -10.51 -18.02
CA PRO A 160 8.56 -10.17 -16.64
C PRO A 160 7.16 -10.66 -16.24
N GLU A 161 6.24 -10.79 -17.20
CA GLU A 161 4.90 -11.34 -17.01
C GLU A 161 4.90 -12.82 -16.59
N LYS A 162 5.99 -13.54 -16.87
CA LYS A 162 6.19 -14.95 -16.53
C LYS A 162 7.18 -15.16 -15.38
N ALA A 163 7.81 -14.09 -14.89
CA ALA A 163 8.85 -14.19 -13.86
C ALA A 163 8.30 -14.76 -12.54
N ILE A 164 7.04 -14.44 -12.23
CA ILE A 164 6.36 -14.89 -11.01
C ILE A 164 5.15 -15.74 -11.38
N SER A 165 5.20 -17.03 -11.08
CA SER A 165 4.03 -17.89 -11.24
C SER A 165 3.03 -17.68 -10.11
N ALA A 166 1.74 -17.72 -10.43
CA ALA A 166 0.68 -17.58 -9.44
C ALA A 166 0.78 -18.67 -8.36
N ASP A 167 1.19 -19.88 -8.74
CA ASP A 167 1.35 -21.01 -7.81
C ASP A 167 2.43 -20.77 -6.75
N VAL A 168 3.50 -20.05 -7.09
CA VAL A 168 4.58 -19.73 -6.13
C VAL A 168 4.11 -18.67 -5.14
N LEU A 169 3.34 -17.68 -5.60
CA LEU A 169 2.75 -16.68 -4.71
C LEU A 169 1.79 -17.33 -3.72
N LEU A 170 0.92 -18.22 -4.17
CA LEU A 170 -0.12 -18.80 -3.30
C LEU A 170 0.42 -19.86 -2.32
N ARG A 171 1.72 -20.17 -2.31
CA ARG A 171 2.33 -21.14 -1.38
C ARG A 171 2.51 -20.55 0.02
N ARG A 172 2.05 -21.32 1.02
CA ARG A 172 2.01 -20.93 2.43
C ARG A 172 3.41 -20.95 3.06
N ASN A 173 3.92 -19.79 3.49
CA ASN A 173 5.07 -19.68 4.38
C ASN A 173 4.72 -18.80 5.59
N GLN A 174 4.72 -19.40 6.79
CA GLN A 174 4.59 -18.65 8.04
C GLN A 174 5.94 -18.06 8.43
N HIS A 175 5.99 -16.77 8.71
CA HIS A 175 7.19 -16.11 9.22
C HIS A 175 6.91 -15.35 10.51
N ALA A 176 7.92 -15.35 11.38
CA ALA A 176 7.90 -14.64 12.66
C ALA A 176 7.74 -13.13 12.44
N ARG A 177 6.78 -12.52 13.15
CA ARG A 177 6.53 -11.08 13.15
C ARG A 177 7.46 -10.39 14.15
N ASN A 178 7.98 -9.23 13.77
CA ASN A 178 8.76 -8.38 14.69
C ASN A 178 7.88 -7.81 15.82
N ARG A 179 8.43 -7.57 17.03
CA ARG A 179 7.67 -7.15 18.24
C ARG A 179 6.89 -5.85 18.04
N LEU A 180 7.46 -4.84 17.39
CA LEU A 180 6.78 -3.58 17.08
C LEU A 180 5.55 -3.80 16.18
N ASN A 181 5.72 -4.63 15.14
CA ASN A 181 4.64 -4.98 14.21
C ASN A 181 3.50 -5.76 14.89
N ALA A 182 3.78 -6.48 15.98
CA ALA A 182 2.76 -7.17 16.76
C ALA A 182 1.84 -6.19 17.51
N SER A 183 2.38 -5.15 18.14
CA SER A 183 1.59 -4.11 18.83
C SER A 183 0.68 -3.35 17.86
N ILE A 184 1.21 -3.00 16.69
CA ILE A 184 0.46 -2.35 15.61
C ILE A 184 -0.68 -3.25 15.13
N SER A 185 -0.37 -4.52 14.87
CA SER A 185 -1.36 -5.52 14.45
C SER A 185 -2.46 -5.70 15.49
N PHE A 186 -2.12 -5.65 16.79
CA PHE A 186 -3.07 -5.77 17.88
C PHE A 186 -4.03 -4.58 17.95
N LEU A 187 -3.53 -3.35 17.91
CA LEU A 187 -4.37 -2.13 17.86
C LEU A 187 -5.28 -2.10 16.63
N HIS A 188 -4.75 -2.52 15.47
CA HIS A 188 -5.55 -2.69 14.26
C HIS A 188 -6.65 -3.74 14.47
N SER A 189 -6.34 -4.87 15.09
CA SER A 189 -7.32 -5.95 15.35
C SER A 189 -8.44 -5.50 16.29
N ILE A 190 -8.12 -4.74 17.34
CA ILE A 190 -9.14 -4.13 18.23
C ILE A 190 -10.02 -3.17 17.44
N SER A 191 -9.41 -2.31 16.63
CA SER A 191 -10.16 -1.32 15.84
C SER A 191 -11.08 -1.96 14.82
N GLU A 192 -10.62 -3.02 14.15
CA GLU A 192 -11.43 -3.82 13.23
C GLU A 192 -12.58 -4.51 13.96
N PHE A 193 -12.33 -5.07 15.15
CA PHE A 193 -13.39 -5.66 15.97
C PHE A 193 -14.46 -4.64 16.36
N LEU A 194 -14.03 -3.46 16.82
CA LEU A 194 -14.95 -2.37 17.17
C LEU A 194 -15.75 -1.90 15.96
N PHE A 195 -15.11 -1.75 14.81
CA PHE A 195 -15.78 -1.37 13.57
C PHE A 195 -16.78 -2.43 13.10
N ALA A 196 -16.41 -3.71 13.14
CA ALA A 196 -17.29 -4.81 12.76
C ALA A 196 -18.54 -4.87 13.66
N ARG A 197 -18.41 -4.55 14.95
CA ARG A 197 -19.54 -4.54 15.89
C ARG A 197 -20.36 -3.26 15.83
N PHE A 198 -19.70 -2.12 15.58
CA PHE A 198 -20.27 -0.77 15.62
C PHE A 198 -19.79 0.07 14.42
N PRO A 199 -20.36 -0.13 13.21
CA PRO A 199 -19.87 0.52 11.99
C PRO A 199 -19.88 2.06 12.04
N PHE A 200 -20.79 2.66 12.82
CA PHE A 200 -20.85 4.11 13.00
C PHE A 200 -19.58 4.70 13.63
N LEU A 201 -18.79 3.90 14.35
CA LEU A 201 -17.50 4.32 14.90
C LEU A 201 -16.41 4.46 13.83
N GLY A 202 -16.60 3.91 12.63
CA GLY A 202 -15.56 3.91 11.59
C GLY A 202 -15.02 5.32 11.29
N LYS A 203 -15.92 6.31 11.22
CA LYS A 203 -15.51 7.71 11.02
C LYS A 203 -14.61 8.21 12.13
N PHE A 204 -15.01 7.98 13.38
CA PHE A 204 -14.24 8.38 14.56
C PHE A 204 -12.88 7.67 14.62
N LEU A 205 -12.85 6.35 14.37
CA LEU A 205 -11.63 5.55 14.40
C LEU A 205 -10.61 6.08 13.38
N ILE A 206 -11.01 6.29 12.12
CA ILE A 206 -10.10 6.78 11.08
C ILE A 206 -9.62 8.21 11.41
N SER A 207 -10.53 9.11 11.79
CA SER A 207 -10.18 10.53 11.93
C SER A 207 -9.45 10.89 13.23
N ASN A 208 -9.59 10.11 14.30
CA ASN A 208 -9.04 10.45 15.63
C ASN A 208 -8.10 9.39 16.20
N VAL A 209 -8.28 8.11 15.85
CA VAL A 209 -7.41 7.03 16.37
C VAL A 209 -6.29 6.74 15.38
N PHE A 210 -6.61 6.34 14.16
CA PHE A 210 -5.60 5.95 13.16
C PHE A 210 -4.73 7.11 12.70
N THR A 211 -5.31 8.30 12.58
CA THR A 211 -4.56 9.51 12.20
C THR A 211 -3.38 9.77 13.13
N TYR A 212 -3.56 9.53 14.42
CA TYR A 212 -2.58 9.86 15.47
C TYR A 212 -1.88 8.62 16.03
N TYR A 213 -2.12 7.43 15.47
CA TYR A 213 -1.62 6.18 16.02
C TYR A 213 -0.08 6.14 16.08
N ALA A 214 0.62 6.69 15.08
CA ALA A 214 2.08 6.77 15.07
C ALA A 214 2.61 7.69 16.19
N TYR A 215 1.90 8.79 16.46
CA TYR A 215 2.20 9.70 17.56
C TYR A 215 2.01 9.01 18.92
N TYR A 216 0.92 8.24 19.08
CA TYR A 216 0.64 7.49 20.32
C TYR A 216 1.60 6.32 20.58
N LEU A 217 2.28 5.80 19.55
CA LEU A 217 3.23 4.69 19.72
C LEU A 217 4.66 5.13 20.05
N VAL A 218 4.99 6.39 19.78
CA VAL A 218 6.34 6.94 19.99
C VAL A 218 6.45 7.69 21.33
N ILE A 219 5.33 8.10 21.91
CA ILE A 219 5.23 8.67 23.26
C ILE A 219 4.94 7.54 24.27
#